data_AF-A0A931U1E0-F1
#
_entry.id   AF-A0A931U1E0-F1
#
_cell.length_a   1.000
_cell.length_b   1.000
_cell.length_c   1.000
_cell.angle_alpha   90.00
_cell.angle_beta   90.00
_cell.angle_gamma   90.00
#
_symmetry.space_group_name_H-M   'P 1'
#
loop_
_entity.id
_entity.type
_entity.pdbx_description
1 polymer ?
#
loop_
_entity_poly.entity_id
_entity_poly.type
_entity_poly.pdbx_seq_one_letter_code
_entity_poly.pdbx_strand_id
1 'polypeptide(L)'
;MRGTYVYAVTTARRQHSLGRLGLPDGGTRVLVLAVGGLAAVVSEYDGPAFGGLTRPALLQCLSVHQRVVERVMLDRPVLPVKFGTVLHSYDEVCRALARFRPRLADALAGLGDVVEIEVAATWDLRRTFAEVREEPAIRALAVAAAGRPAEDTLPLRVEVGRLVKAELDRRRAAYGQHIVQRLAPLSRAVQPNALLRDEMVANVAFLVERRDVDELFAHVRRLDSELDGKLTLRCIGPLPPYTFATVELARPSPTEIEMARRRLELGDAASEVAVNASYRRLATRCHPDLNAGDAAATERFAALTAAHIELLRFIRGQDAGEEAHAAQRRYDLRPDAVGQTILLTVRGAEAPPRPLREPARERDAATV
;
A
#
# COMPACT_ATOMS: atom_id res chain seq x y z
N MET A 1 16.07 17.82 10.25
CA MET A 1 16.28 16.47 10.81
C MET A 1 17.49 15.85 10.16
N ARG A 2 18.30 15.16 10.95
CA ARG A 2 19.53 14.54 10.48
C ARG A 2 19.50 13.04 10.78
N GLY A 3 19.97 12.24 9.84
CA GLY A 3 20.05 10.80 10.01
C GLY A 3 20.41 10.08 8.73
N THR A 4 20.06 8.81 8.69
CA THR A 4 20.22 7.92 7.54
C THR A 4 18.86 7.67 6.90
N TYR A 5 18.68 8.14 5.68
CA TYR A 5 17.49 7.84 4.89
C TYR A 5 17.61 6.44 4.27
N VAL A 6 16.54 5.65 4.37
CA VAL A 6 16.49 4.29 3.83
C VAL A 6 15.53 4.25 2.64
N TYR A 7 16.06 3.89 1.47
CA TYR A 7 15.30 3.83 0.21
C TYR A 7 14.68 2.45 -0.02
N ALA A 8 15.46 1.40 0.23
CA ALA A 8 15.06 0.03 -0.09
C ALA A 8 15.91 -1.02 0.65
N VAL A 9 15.42 -2.26 0.66
CA VAL A 9 16.18 -3.46 1.02
C VAL A 9 16.34 -4.32 -0.24
N THR A 10 17.53 -4.89 -0.44
CA THR A 10 17.86 -5.73 -1.60
C THR A 10 18.88 -6.82 -1.21
N THR A 11 19.38 -7.59 -2.18
CA THR A 11 20.51 -8.50 -1.98
C THR A 11 21.83 -7.83 -2.34
N ALA A 12 22.86 -8.02 -1.52
CA ALA A 12 24.24 -7.70 -1.88
C ALA A 12 25.22 -8.47 -0.99
N ARG A 13 26.41 -8.78 -1.54
CA ARG A 13 27.50 -9.41 -0.79
C ARG A 13 28.52 -8.40 -0.25
N ARG A 14 28.61 -7.22 -0.87
CA ARG A 14 29.61 -6.20 -0.54
C ARG A 14 29.00 -4.81 -0.56
N GLN A 15 29.51 -3.96 0.31
CA GLN A 15 29.18 -2.56 0.31
C GLN A 15 29.75 -1.88 -0.95
N HIS A 16 28.95 -1.01 -1.55
CA HIS A 16 29.34 -0.19 -2.70
C HIS A 16 28.49 1.08 -2.75
N SER A 17 28.85 2.01 -3.63
CA SER A 17 28.09 3.25 -3.84
C SER A 17 27.35 3.20 -5.18
N LEU A 18 26.15 3.80 -5.20
CA LEU A 18 25.38 4.02 -6.43
C LEU A 18 25.63 5.41 -7.04
N GLY A 19 26.61 6.15 -6.52
CA GLY A 19 26.87 7.52 -6.92
C GLY A 19 26.04 8.56 -6.17
N ARG A 20 25.96 9.78 -6.72
CA ARG A 20 25.18 10.89 -6.18
C ARG A 20 23.82 10.92 -6.85
N LEU A 21 22.83 10.40 -6.12
CA LEU A 21 21.45 10.24 -6.59
C LEU A 21 20.44 10.49 -5.46
N GLY A 22 20.90 10.69 -4.23
CA GLY A 22 20.08 10.68 -3.03
C GLY A 22 19.44 12.02 -2.71
N LEU A 23 18.49 11.98 -1.78
CA LEU A 23 17.75 13.12 -1.27
C LEU A 23 18.62 14.25 -0.69
N PRO A 24 18.10 15.49 -0.68
CA PRO A 24 16.74 15.89 -1.12
C PRO A 24 16.60 16.11 -2.63
N ASP A 25 17.69 16.37 -3.33
CA ASP A 25 17.72 16.95 -4.69
C ASP A 25 18.43 16.07 -5.72
N GLY A 26 18.97 14.91 -5.31
CA GLY A 26 19.78 14.03 -6.14
C GLY A 26 21.28 14.21 -5.95
N GLY A 27 21.74 15.16 -5.13
CA GLY A 27 23.17 15.45 -4.93
C GLY A 27 23.88 14.54 -3.92
N THR A 28 23.13 13.82 -3.09
CA THR A 28 23.70 13.05 -1.97
C THR A 28 24.17 11.67 -2.40
N ARG A 29 25.29 11.23 -1.84
CA ARG A 29 25.85 9.90 -2.13
C ARG A 29 24.95 8.80 -1.56
N VAL A 30 24.58 7.85 -2.41
CA VAL A 30 23.83 6.65 -2.03
C VAL A 30 24.80 5.48 -1.88
N LEU A 31 24.62 4.73 -0.79
CA LEU A 31 25.38 3.55 -0.42
C LEU A 31 24.45 2.34 -0.35
N VAL A 32 25.01 1.18 -0.68
CA VAL A 32 24.39 -0.13 -0.44
C VAL A 32 25.17 -0.78 0.69
N LEU A 33 24.58 -0.89 1.88
CA LEU A 33 25.22 -1.45 3.08
C LEU A 33 24.85 -2.94 3.20
N ALA A 34 25.80 -3.84 2.96
CA ALA A 34 25.57 -5.29 2.97
C ALA A 34 25.67 -5.88 4.39
N VAL A 35 24.68 -6.67 4.80
CA VAL A 35 24.61 -7.37 6.08
C VAL A 35 23.99 -8.75 5.87
N GLY A 36 24.78 -9.81 6.09
CA GLY A 36 24.28 -11.18 6.05
C GLY A 36 23.60 -11.59 4.74
N GLY A 37 24.09 -11.12 3.59
CA GLY A 37 23.53 -11.41 2.25
C GLY A 37 22.37 -10.51 1.81
N LEU A 38 21.77 -9.75 2.74
CA LEU A 38 20.89 -8.63 2.44
C LEU A 38 21.68 -7.32 2.37
N ALA A 39 21.04 -6.27 1.89
CA ALA A 39 21.61 -4.93 1.87
C ALA A 39 20.53 -3.86 2.04
N ALA A 40 20.86 -2.79 2.75
CA ALA A 40 20.04 -1.58 2.79
C ALA A 40 20.61 -0.54 1.82
N VAL A 41 19.74 0.08 1.04
CA VAL A 41 20.07 1.21 0.15
C VAL A 41 19.80 2.49 0.93
N VAL A 42 20.83 3.27 1.18
CA VAL A 42 20.77 4.40 2.11
C VAL A 42 21.55 5.62 1.62
N SER A 43 21.23 6.78 2.19
CA SER A 43 22.08 7.97 2.12
C SER A 43 22.06 8.68 3.46
N GLU A 44 23.04 9.55 3.70
CA GLU A 44 22.84 10.58 4.72
C GLU A 44 21.63 11.45 4.31
N TYR A 45 20.95 11.98 5.31
CA TYR A 45 19.91 12.98 5.13
C TYR A 45 20.12 14.07 6.15
N ASP A 46 20.28 15.29 5.65
CA ASP A 46 20.31 16.49 6.43
C ASP A 46 19.38 17.51 5.76
N GLY A 47 18.15 17.58 6.26
CA GLY A 47 17.09 18.36 5.60
C GLY A 47 15.87 18.56 6.49
N PRO A 48 14.89 19.38 6.08
CA PRO A 48 13.68 19.64 6.85
C PRO A 48 12.85 18.35 7.05
N ALA A 49 11.96 18.37 8.04
CA ALA A 49 10.98 17.29 8.21
C ALA A 49 10.05 17.22 6.99
N PHE A 50 9.78 16.01 6.47
CA PHE A 50 8.98 15.84 5.25
C PHE A 50 7.56 16.41 5.39
N GLY A 51 6.96 16.36 6.59
CA GLY A 51 5.63 16.93 6.85
C GLY A 51 5.56 18.46 6.79
N GLY A 52 6.70 19.16 6.86
CA GLY A 52 6.78 20.62 6.75
C GLY A 52 7.18 21.12 5.35
N LEU A 53 7.30 20.21 4.36
CA LEU A 53 7.70 20.58 3.01
C LEU A 53 6.55 21.20 2.21
N THR A 54 6.89 22.13 1.33
CA THR A 54 5.96 22.58 0.29
C THR A 54 5.67 21.44 -0.69
N ARG A 55 4.50 21.48 -1.34
CA ARG A 55 4.12 20.45 -2.32
C ARG A 55 5.17 20.22 -3.41
N PRO A 56 5.79 21.25 -4.05
CA PRO A 56 6.85 21.04 -5.03
C PRO A 56 8.09 20.33 -4.46
N ALA A 57 8.54 20.73 -3.26
CA ALA A 57 9.71 20.12 -2.62
C ALA A 57 9.45 18.66 -2.23
N LEU A 58 8.23 18.35 -1.75
CA LEU A 58 7.82 16.98 -1.45
C LEU A 58 7.80 16.11 -2.71
N LEU A 59 7.27 16.62 -3.82
CA LEU A 59 7.26 15.91 -5.11
C LEU A 59 8.67 15.67 -5.66
N GLN A 60 9.58 16.64 -5.49
CA GLN A 60 10.99 16.45 -5.83
C GLN A 60 11.60 15.31 -5.00
N CYS A 61 11.36 15.29 -3.69
CA CYS A 61 11.86 14.23 -2.83
C CYS A 61 11.29 12.85 -3.23
N LEU A 62 9.98 12.77 -3.50
CA LEU A 62 9.35 11.52 -3.96
C LEU A 62 9.97 11.03 -5.27
N SER A 63 10.21 11.93 -6.23
CA SER A 63 10.86 11.60 -7.50
C SER A 63 12.29 11.08 -7.30
N VAL A 64 13.07 11.74 -6.44
CA VAL A 64 14.44 11.30 -6.11
C VAL A 64 14.43 9.93 -5.44
N HIS A 65 13.55 9.71 -4.45
CA HIS A 65 13.38 8.42 -3.79
C HIS A 65 13.09 7.31 -4.82
N GLN A 66 12.08 7.54 -5.68
CA GLN A 66 11.68 6.57 -6.70
C GLN A 66 12.84 6.22 -7.64
N ARG A 67 13.58 7.23 -8.14
CA ARG A 67 14.73 7.02 -9.03
C ARG A 67 15.84 6.17 -8.39
N VAL A 68 16.11 6.36 -7.10
CA VAL A 68 17.10 5.54 -6.39
C VAL A 68 16.65 4.08 -6.31
N VAL A 69 15.38 3.83 -5.99
CA VAL A 69 14.84 2.47 -5.90
C VAL A 69 14.81 1.81 -7.28
N GLU A 70 14.34 2.51 -8.31
CA GLU A 70 14.35 2.04 -9.71
C GLU A 70 15.76 1.68 -10.18
N ARG A 71 16.76 2.49 -9.83
CA ARG A 71 18.17 2.23 -10.20
C ARG A 71 18.66 0.89 -9.64
N VAL A 72 18.25 0.52 -8.43
CA VAL A 72 18.59 -0.76 -7.81
C VAL A 72 17.79 -1.90 -8.44
N MET A 73 16.51 -1.65 -8.72
CA MET A 73 15.59 -2.62 -9.31
C MET A 73 16.02 -3.12 -10.70
N LEU A 74 16.84 -2.34 -11.44
CA LEU A 74 17.32 -2.73 -12.77
C LEU A 74 18.08 -4.07 -12.77
N ASP A 75 18.88 -4.32 -11.72
CA ASP A 75 19.81 -5.46 -11.71
C ASP A 75 19.43 -6.55 -10.71
N ARG A 76 18.47 -6.29 -9.82
CA ARG A 76 18.14 -7.19 -8.71
C ARG A 76 16.75 -6.92 -8.11
N PRO A 77 16.14 -7.93 -7.47
CA PRO A 77 14.93 -7.74 -6.68
C PRO A 77 15.10 -6.67 -5.60
N VAL A 78 14.04 -5.93 -5.34
CA VAL A 78 14.03 -4.86 -4.35
C VAL A 78 12.74 -4.89 -3.53
N LEU A 79 12.89 -4.76 -2.22
CA LEU A 79 11.82 -4.40 -1.30
C LEU A 79 11.87 -2.89 -1.09
N PRO A 80 10.96 -2.11 -1.71
CA PRO A 80 10.92 -0.68 -1.46
C PRO A 80 10.64 -0.40 0.02
N VAL A 81 11.32 0.62 0.57
CA VAL A 81 11.07 1.10 1.92
C VAL A 81 10.16 2.32 1.83
N LYS A 82 9.21 2.45 2.76
CA LYS A 82 8.29 3.58 2.83
C LYS A 82 9.05 4.90 2.76
N PHE A 83 8.62 5.79 1.86
CA PHE A 83 9.13 7.14 1.78
C PHE A 83 9.13 7.84 3.13
N GLY A 84 10.24 8.51 3.45
CA GLY A 84 10.40 9.28 4.68
C GLY A 84 10.97 8.47 5.85
N THR A 85 11.37 7.22 5.62
CA THR A 85 12.03 6.37 6.62
C THR A 85 13.45 6.87 6.89
N VAL A 86 13.68 7.42 8.09
CA VAL A 86 14.98 7.95 8.53
C VAL A 86 15.40 7.32 9.87
N LEU A 87 16.50 6.59 9.85
CA LEU A 87 17.18 6.03 11.03
C LEU A 87 18.31 6.97 11.52
N HIS A 88 18.83 6.77 12.72
CA HIS A 88 19.81 7.66 13.36
C HIS A 88 21.18 7.55 12.69
N SER A 89 21.58 6.34 12.29
CA SER A 89 22.89 6.08 11.71
C SER A 89 22.89 4.85 10.82
N TYR A 90 23.97 4.68 10.05
CA TYR A 90 24.25 3.46 9.29
C TYR A 90 24.30 2.23 10.20
N ASP A 91 24.91 2.33 11.38
CA ASP A 91 24.98 1.20 12.32
C ASP A 91 23.60 0.76 12.79
N GLU A 92 22.69 1.71 13.00
CA GLU A 92 21.32 1.39 13.37
C GLU A 92 20.57 0.69 12.23
N VAL A 93 20.75 1.12 10.98
CA VAL A 93 20.22 0.42 9.80
C VAL A 93 20.78 -1.00 9.73
N CYS A 94 22.10 -1.17 9.92
CA CYS A 94 22.74 -2.48 9.88
C CYS A 94 22.23 -3.41 10.99
N ARG A 95 22.02 -2.90 12.21
CA ARG A 95 21.42 -3.66 13.32
C ARG A 95 19.97 -4.06 13.01
N ALA A 96 19.17 -3.15 12.46
CA ALA A 96 17.80 -3.45 12.04
C ALA A 96 17.78 -4.54 10.97
N LEU A 97 18.64 -4.43 9.96
CA LEU A 97 18.75 -5.41 8.87
C LEU A 97 19.22 -6.78 9.37
N ALA A 98 20.17 -6.83 10.31
CA ALA A 98 20.61 -8.07 10.94
C ALA A 98 19.49 -8.71 11.78
N ARG A 99 18.81 -7.91 12.62
CA ARG A 99 17.72 -8.37 13.49
C ARG A 99 16.57 -8.96 12.68
N PHE A 100 16.14 -8.26 11.64
CA PHE A 100 14.99 -8.66 10.84
C PHE A 100 15.36 -9.46 9.59
N ARG A 101 16.58 -10.01 9.53
CA ARG A 101 17.09 -10.73 8.36
C ARG A 101 16.16 -11.85 7.89
N PRO A 102 15.63 -12.74 8.76
CA PRO A 102 14.78 -13.84 8.30
C PRO A 102 13.54 -13.32 7.56
N ARG A 103 12.76 -12.45 8.22
CA ARG A 103 11.55 -11.86 7.65
C ARG A 103 11.78 -11.05 6.37
N LEU A 104 12.85 -10.26 6.29
CA LEU A 104 13.19 -9.49 5.10
C LEU A 104 13.69 -10.38 3.95
N ALA A 105 14.44 -11.43 4.26
CA ALA A 105 14.90 -12.40 3.27
C ALA A 105 13.72 -13.19 2.69
N ASP A 106 12.79 -13.63 3.54
CA ASP A 106 11.58 -14.35 3.12
C ASP A 106 10.69 -13.48 2.25
N ALA A 107 10.46 -12.21 2.64
CA ALA A 107 9.68 -11.27 1.84
C ALA A 107 10.33 -11.00 0.47
N LEU A 108 11.65 -10.82 0.42
CA LEU A 108 12.38 -10.57 -0.84
C LEU A 108 12.41 -11.81 -1.73
N ALA A 109 12.58 -13.00 -1.15
CA ALA A 109 12.56 -14.26 -1.88
C ALA A 109 11.15 -14.58 -2.41
N GLY A 110 10.10 -14.31 -1.63
CA GLY A 110 8.70 -14.48 -2.03
C GLY A 110 8.32 -13.60 -3.22
N LEU A 111 8.87 -12.38 -3.30
CA LEU A 111 8.70 -11.50 -4.47
C LEU A 111 9.39 -12.04 -5.72
N GLY A 112 10.65 -12.47 -5.64
CA GLY A 112 11.42 -12.86 -6.83
C GLY A 112 11.67 -11.69 -7.80
N ASP A 113 11.89 -11.97 -9.09
CA ASP A 113 12.13 -10.94 -10.11
C ASP A 113 10.82 -10.43 -10.73
N VAL A 114 10.17 -9.54 -9.99
CA VAL A 114 8.88 -8.94 -10.33
C VAL A 114 8.97 -7.43 -10.38
N VAL A 115 8.06 -6.83 -11.14
CA VAL A 115 7.83 -5.40 -11.21
C VAL A 115 6.35 -5.12 -11.03
N GLU A 116 6.03 -3.90 -10.62
CA GLU A 116 4.66 -3.41 -10.60
C GLU A 116 4.36 -2.61 -11.86
N ILE A 117 3.20 -2.89 -12.45
CA ILE A 117 2.64 -2.13 -13.56
C ILE A 117 1.27 -1.63 -13.13
N GLU A 118 1.06 -0.31 -13.14
CA GLU A 118 -0.23 0.29 -12.87
C GLU A 118 -0.95 0.57 -14.19
N VAL A 119 -2.20 0.11 -14.30
CA VAL A 119 -3.08 0.40 -15.43
C VAL A 119 -4.24 1.24 -14.92
N ALA A 120 -4.27 2.50 -15.33
CA ALA A 120 -5.36 3.43 -15.09
C ALA A 120 -6.21 3.55 -16.35
N ALA A 121 -7.54 3.56 -16.19
CA ALA A 121 -8.48 3.83 -17.27
C ALA A 121 -9.38 5.00 -16.89
N THR A 122 -9.58 5.91 -17.83
CA THR A 122 -10.49 7.06 -17.66
C THR A 122 -11.48 7.14 -18.82
N TRP A 123 -12.68 7.66 -18.57
CA TRP A 123 -13.63 8.02 -19.63
C TRP A 123 -13.73 9.54 -19.81
N ASP A 124 -14.31 9.98 -20.92
CA ASP A 124 -14.84 11.33 -21.03
C ASP A 124 -16.20 11.37 -20.32
N LEU A 125 -16.27 12.08 -19.19
CA LEU A 125 -17.52 12.18 -18.42
C LEU A 125 -18.66 12.78 -19.25
N ARG A 126 -18.42 13.84 -20.03
CA ARG A 126 -19.49 14.52 -20.78
C ARG A 126 -20.10 13.60 -21.81
N ARG A 127 -19.26 12.90 -22.57
CA ARG A 127 -19.71 11.90 -23.54
C ARG A 127 -20.45 10.76 -22.84
N THR A 128 -19.89 10.23 -21.76
CA THR A 128 -20.49 9.12 -21.02
C THR A 128 -21.85 9.51 -20.44
N PHE A 129 -21.98 10.72 -19.87
CA PHE A 129 -23.26 11.24 -19.40
C PHE A 129 -24.28 11.37 -20.54
N ALA A 130 -23.87 11.85 -21.72
CA ALA A 130 -24.77 11.93 -22.87
C ALA A 130 -25.29 10.54 -23.28
N GLU A 131 -24.42 9.53 -23.30
CA GLU A 131 -24.80 8.14 -23.59
C GLU A 131 -25.73 7.55 -22.51
N VAL A 132 -25.45 7.81 -21.23
CA VAL A 132 -26.28 7.33 -20.11
C VAL A 132 -27.66 7.98 -20.10
N ARG A 133 -27.77 9.24 -20.53
CA ARG A 133 -29.07 9.93 -20.64
C ARG A 133 -30.00 9.31 -21.68
N GLU A 134 -29.47 8.61 -22.68
CA GLU A 134 -30.26 7.93 -23.71
C GLU A 134 -30.79 6.56 -23.27
N GLU A 135 -30.35 6.05 -22.10
CA GLU A 135 -30.88 4.81 -21.54
C GLU A 135 -32.40 4.92 -21.32
N PRO A 136 -33.20 3.93 -21.78
CA PRO A 136 -34.67 4.07 -21.84
C PRO A 136 -35.32 4.49 -20.52
N ALA A 137 -34.88 3.92 -19.39
CA ALA A 137 -35.41 4.24 -18.07
C ALA A 137 -35.08 5.68 -17.63
N ILE A 138 -33.87 6.14 -17.92
CA ILE A 138 -33.40 7.48 -17.56
C ILE A 138 -34.10 8.51 -18.45
N ARG A 139 -34.18 8.25 -19.76
CA ARG A 139 -34.87 9.13 -20.72
C ARG A 139 -36.36 9.25 -20.40
N ALA A 140 -37.03 8.14 -20.09
CA ALA A 140 -38.45 8.15 -19.74
C ALA A 140 -38.74 9.00 -18.50
N LEU A 141 -37.94 8.84 -17.44
CA LEU A 141 -38.08 9.66 -16.23
C LEU A 141 -37.72 11.13 -16.47
N ALA A 142 -36.68 11.41 -17.26
CA ALA A 142 -36.28 12.77 -17.59
C ALA A 142 -37.37 13.51 -18.38
N VAL A 143 -38.04 12.82 -19.32
CA VAL A 143 -39.21 13.37 -20.05
C VAL A 143 -40.41 13.56 -19.11
N ALA A 144 -40.68 12.62 -18.20
CA ALA A 144 -41.78 12.75 -17.23
C ALA A 144 -41.58 13.91 -16.25
N ALA A 145 -40.33 14.28 -15.97
CA ALA A 145 -39.99 15.46 -15.17
C ALA A 145 -40.03 16.77 -15.98
N ALA A 146 -39.92 16.71 -17.31
CA ALA A 146 -39.93 17.90 -18.16
C ALA A 146 -41.33 18.52 -18.24
N GLY A 147 -41.43 19.83 -18.05
CA GLY A 147 -42.69 20.59 -18.17
C GLY A 147 -43.57 20.60 -16.91
N ARG A 148 -43.10 20.06 -15.78
CA ARG A 148 -43.80 20.12 -14.48
C ARG A 148 -43.26 21.26 -13.58
N PRO A 149 -44.06 21.79 -12.63
CA PRO A 149 -43.61 22.78 -11.66
C PRO A 149 -42.40 22.29 -10.85
N ALA A 150 -41.57 23.23 -10.39
CA ALA A 150 -40.34 22.92 -9.65
C ALA A 150 -40.58 22.09 -8.37
N GLU A 151 -41.72 22.28 -7.71
CA GLU A 151 -42.11 21.59 -6.47
C GLU A 151 -42.46 20.10 -6.74
N ASP A 152 -43.08 19.79 -7.87
CA ASP A 152 -43.47 18.42 -8.26
C ASP A 152 -42.32 17.62 -8.92
N THR A 153 -41.23 18.30 -9.30
CA THR A 153 -40.11 17.69 -10.01
C THR A 153 -38.96 17.30 -9.11
N LEU A 154 -38.89 17.77 -7.86
CA LEU A 154 -37.78 17.46 -6.96
C LEU A 154 -37.60 15.94 -6.75
N PRO A 155 -38.65 15.15 -6.41
CA PRO A 155 -38.51 13.70 -6.27
C PRO A 155 -38.08 13.01 -7.58
N LEU A 156 -38.63 13.45 -8.71
CA LEU A 156 -38.29 12.91 -10.03
C LEU A 156 -36.84 13.21 -10.43
N ARG A 157 -36.34 14.42 -10.13
CA ARG A 157 -34.94 14.81 -10.40
C ARG A 157 -33.96 14.03 -9.55
N VAL A 158 -34.29 13.79 -8.27
CA VAL A 158 -33.51 12.92 -7.38
C VAL A 158 -33.44 11.51 -7.95
N GLU A 159 -34.57 10.99 -8.42
CA GLU A 159 -34.64 9.64 -8.98
C GLU A 159 -33.86 9.52 -10.31
N VAL A 160 -33.93 10.51 -11.19
CA VAL A 160 -33.07 10.58 -12.39
C VAL A 160 -31.58 10.56 -12.00
N GLY A 161 -31.18 11.39 -11.03
CA GLY A 161 -29.80 11.43 -10.54
C GLY A 161 -29.34 10.08 -9.97
N ARG A 162 -30.21 9.40 -9.21
CA ARG A 162 -29.96 8.06 -8.66
C ARG A 162 -29.73 7.03 -9.78
N LEU A 163 -30.59 7.03 -10.80
CA LEU A 163 -30.47 6.10 -11.94
C LEU A 163 -29.21 6.37 -12.76
N VAL A 164 -28.89 7.63 -13.03
CA VAL A 164 -27.65 8.02 -13.73
C VAL A 164 -26.42 7.54 -12.96
N LYS A 165 -26.37 7.77 -11.64
CA LYS A 165 -25.27 7.29 -10.79
C LYS A 165 -25.16 5.75 -10.84
N ALA A 166 -26.27 5.05 -10.69
CA ALA A 166 -26.29 3.58 -10.70
C ALA A 166 -25.78 3.03 -12.04
N GLU A 167 -26.16 3.65 -13.15
CA GLU A 167 -25.70 3.24 -14.48
C GLU A 167 -24.21 3.53 -14.70
N LEU A 168 -23.71 4.69 -14.26
CA LEU A 168 -22.28 4.99 -14.28
C LEU A 168 -21.49 3.98 -13.45
N ASP A 169 -21.93 3.69 -12.22
CA ASP A 169 -21.27 2.71 -11.35
C ASP A 169 -21.28 1.30 -11.98
N ARG A 170 -22.39 0.91 -12.64
CA ARG A 170 -22.48 -0.36 -13.37
C ARG A 170 -21.49 -0.43 -14.54
N ARG A 171 -21.44 0.60 -15.38
CA ARG A 171 -20.48 0.69 -16.50
C ARG A 171 -19.05 0.67 -15.99
N ARG A 172 -18.76 1.41 -14.92
CA ARG A 172 -17.45 1.46 -14.26
C ARG A 172 -17.01 0.06 -13.79
N ALA A 173 -17.88 -0.64 -13.08
CA ALA A 173 -17.61 -1.99 -12.60
C ALA A 173 -17.36 -2.97 -13.76
N ALA A 174 -18.18 -2.91 -14.82
CA ALA A 174 -18.02 -3.77 -15.99
C ALA A 174 -16.68 -3.54 -16.71
N TYR A 175 -16.29 -2.28 -16.94
CA TYR A 175 -15.01 -1.95 -17.55
C TYR A 175 -13.83 -2.35 -16.66
N GLY A 176 -13.88 -2.04 -15.36
CA GLY A 176 -12.85 -2.43 -14.41
C GLY A 176 -12.65 -3.95 -14.35
N GLN A 177 -13.75 -4.71 -14.30
CA GLN A 177 -13.72 -6.17 -14.32
C GLN A 177 -13.13 -6.70 -15.63
N HIS A 178 -13.49 -6.11 -16.77
CA HIS A 178 -12.96 -6.51 -18.06
C HIS A 178 -11.43 -6.33 -18.15
N ILE A 179 -10.91 -5.19 -17.69
CA ILE A 179 -9.46 -4.93 -17.62
C ILE A 179 -8.77 -5.98 -16.73
N VAL A 180 -9.30 -6.23 -15.54
CA VAL A 180 -8.75 -7.22 -14.62
C VAL A 180 -8.76 -8.62 -15.22
N GLN A 181 -9.87 -9.07 -15.82
CA GLN A 181 -9.98 -10.39 -16.44
C GLN A 181 -8.94 -10.63 -17.54
N ARG A 182 -8.59 -9.57 -18.28
CA ARG A 182 -7.66 -9.66 -19.41
C ARG A 182 -6.19 -9.62 -18.99
N LEU A 183 -5.86 -8.96 -17.88
CA LEU A 183 -4.48 -8.75 -17.42
C LEU A 183 -4.08 -9.62 -16.23
N ALA A 184 -5.02 -10.07 -15.39
CA ALA A 184 -4.75 -10.94 -14.25
C ALA A 184 -4.01 -12.24 -14.62
N PRO A 185 -4.31 -12.94 -15.74
CA PRO A 185 -3.59 -14.16 -16.13
C PRO A 185 -2.10 -13.96 -16.46
N LEU A 186 -1.69 -12.70 -16.66
CA LEU A 186 -0.31 -12.27 -16.95
C LEU A 186 0.40 -11.75 -15.69
N SER A 187 -0.26 -11.81 -14.53
CA SER A 187 0.19 -11.21 -13.29
C SER A 187 0.20 -12.24 -12.17
N ARG A 188 1.16 -12.11 -11.26
CA ARG A 188 1.22 -12.91 -10.02
C ARG A 188 0.22 -12.44 -8.97
N ALA A 189 -0.09 -11.14 -8.96
CA ALA A 189 -1.02 -10.53 -8.04
C ALA A 189 -1.69 -9.32 -8.70
N VAL A 190 -2.90 -9.00 -8.24
CA VAL A 190 -3.68 -7.87 -8.73
C VAL A 190 -4.23 -7.12 -7.54
N GLN A 191 -4.05 -5.81 -7.53
CA GLN A 191 -4.57 -4.94 -6.48
C GLN A 191 -5.31 -3.75 -7.12
N PRO A 192 -6.65 -3.74 -7.06
CA PRO A 192 -7.43 -2.55 -7.38
C PRO A 192 -7.16 -1.44 -6.35
N ASN A 193 -6.99 -0.22 -6.85
CA ASN A 193 -6.76 0.99 -6.06
C ASN A 193 -8.01 1.86 -6.00
N ALA A 194 -8.09 2.71 -4.97
CA ALA A 194 -9.18 3.68 -4.84
C ALA A 194 -9.20 4.66 -6.03
N LEU A 195 -10.40 4.93 -6.54
CA LEU A 195 -10.61 5.90 -7.60
C LEU A 195 -10.80 7.28 -6.98
N LEU A 196 -9.86 8.18 -7.25
CA LEU A 196 -9.79 9.50 -6.59
C LEU A 196 -10.52 10.60 -7.38
N ARG A 197 -11.05 10.29 -8.55
CA ARG A 197 -11.73 11.22 -9.45
C ARG A 197 -12.87 10.52 -10.21
N ASP A 198 -13.92 11.25 -10.55
CA ASP A 198 -15.11 10.70 -11.22
C ASP A 198 -14.83 10.21 -12.64
N GLU A 199 -13.83 10.80 -13.32
CA GLU A 199 -13.37 10.38 -14.64
C GLU A 199 -12.68 9.02 -14.60
N MET A 200 -12.20 8.58 -13.43
CA MET A 200 -11.50 7.31 -13.30
C MET A 200 -12.49 6.14 -13.30
N VAL A 201 -12.16 5.16 -14.13
CA VAL A 201 -12.94 3.94 -14.33
C VAL A 201 -12.26 2.76 -13.65
N ALA A 202 -10.95 2.68 -13.81
CA ALA A 202 -10.12 1.67 -13.16
C ALA A 202 -8.78 2.30 -12.77
N ASN A 203 -8.21 1.83 -11.67
CA ASN A 203 -6.83 2.04 -11.33
C ASN A 203 -6.35 0.77 -10.65
N VAL A 204 -5.52 -0.02 -11.33
CA VAL A 204 -5.20 -1.37 -10.89
C VAL A 204 -3.69 -1.58 -11.00
N ALA A 205 -3.07 -1.97 -9.89
CA ALA A 205 -1.70 -2.43 -9.87
C ALA A 205 -1.64 -3.93 -10.19
N PHE A 206 -0.68 -4.32 -11.02
CA PHE A 206 -0.41 -5.69 -11.40
C PHE A 206 1.03 -6.03 -11.03
N LEU A 207 1.24 -7.10 -10.27
CA LEU A 207 2.58 -7.62 -9.97
C LEU A 207 2.96 -8.61 -11.06
N VAL A 208 3.96 -8.28 -11.87
CA VAL A 208 4.25 -8.99 -13.11
C VAL A 208 5.68 -9.49 -13.05
N GLU A 209 5.93 -10.72 -13.48
CA GLU A 209 7.30 -11.22 -13.62
C GLU A 209 8.03 -10.40 -14.69
N ARG A 210 9.29 -10.01 -14.45
CA ARG A 210 10.00 -9.10 -15.35
C ARG A 210 10.03 -9.58 -16.80
N ARG A 211 10.12 -10.89 -17.01
CA ARG A 211 10.08 -11.55 -18.33
C ARG A 211 8.75 -11.43 -19.08
N ASP A 212 7.64 -11.22 -18.36
CA ASP A 212 6.27 -11.19 -18.92
C ASP A 212 5.78 -9.74 -19.16
N VAL A 213 6.60 -8.73 -18.86
CA VAL A 213 6.24 -7.30 -18.99
C VAL A 213 5.85 -6.92 -20.41
N ASP A 214 6.61 -7.39 -21.41
CA ASP A 214 6.33 -7.09 -22.82
C ASP A 214 5.01 -7.73 -23.30
N GLU A 215 4.71 -8.93 -22.81
CA GLU A 215 3.45 -9.61 -23.06
C GLU A 215 2.28 -8.83 -22.46
N LEU A 216 2.39 -8.42 -21.18
CA LEU A 216 1.40 -7.57 -20.53
C LEU A 216 1.15 -6.29 -21.33
N PHE A 217 2.20 -5.57 -21.75
CA PHE A 217 2.04 -4.36 -22.56
C PHE A 217 1.37 -4.62 -23.91
N ALA A 218 1.63 -5.77 -24.54
CA ALA A 218 0.90 -6.15 -25.76
C ALA A 218 -0.60 -6.36 -25.48
N HIS A 219 -0.97 -6.96 -24.35
CA HIS A 219 -2.37 -7.11 -23.94
C HIS A 219 -3.03 -5.78 -23.59
N VAL A 220 -2.32 -4.86 -22.94
CA VAL A 220 -2.82 -3.49 -22.69
C VAL A 220 -3.10 -2.75 -23.99
N ARG A 221 -2.21 -2.85 -25.00
CA ARG A 221 -2.44 -2.23 -26.32
C ARG A 221 -3.66 -2.81 -27.04
N ARG A 222 -3.90 -4.12 -26.95
CA ARG A 222 -5.11 -4.75 -27.51
C ARG A 222 -6.37 -4.26 -26.79
N LEU A 223 -6.35 -4.23 -25.46
CA LEU A 223 -7.44 -3.67 -24.65
C LEU A 223 -7.74 -2.21 -25.02
N ASP A 224 -6.71 -1.39 -25.18
CA ASP A 224 -6.86 0.01 -25.57
C ASP A 224 -7.55 0.14 -26.94
N SER A 225 -7.18 -0.72 -27.90
CA SER A 225 -7.84 -0.79 -29.21
C SER A 225 -9.29 -1.30 -29.13
N GLU A 226 -9.56 -2.30 -28.29
CA GLU A 226 -10.91 -2.86 -28.05
C GLU A 226 -11.85 -1.84 -27.38
N LEU A 227 -11.30 -0.93 -26.57
CA LEU A 227 -12.01 0.07 -25.77
C LEU A 227 -11.92 1.49 -26.37
N ASP A 228 -11.41 1.60 -27.59
CA ASP A 228 -11.20 2.89 -28.25
C ASP A 228 -12.50 3.70 -28.32
N GLY A 229 -12.36 5.01 -28.11
CA GLY A 229 -13.47 5.95 -27.98
C GLY A 229 -14.34 5.79 -26.73
N LYS A 230 -14.19 4.72 -25.93
CA LYS A 230 -14.92 4.56 -24.66
C LYS A 230 -14.05 4.94 -23.47
N LEU A 231 -12.82 4.43 -23.44
CA LEU A 231 -11.84 4.68 -22.39
C LEU A 231 -10.52 5.14 -22.99
N THR A 232 -9.74 5.83 -22.17
CA THR A 232 -8.31 6.06 -22.39
C THR A 232 -7.55 5.27 -21.35
N LEU A 233 -6.70 4.35 -21.79
CA LEU A 233 -5.84 3.58 -20.89
C LEU A 233 -4.48 4.28 -20.76
N ARG A 234 -3.98 4.34 -19.53
CA ARG A 234 -2.64 4.80 -19.21
C ARG A 234 -1.92 3.73 -18.41
N CYS A 235 -0.75 3.34 -18.91
CA CYS A 235 0.11 2.38 -18.25
C CYS A 235 1.30 3.09 -17.58
N ILE A 236 1.59 2.78 -16.33
CA ILE A 236 2.71 3.34 -15.57
C ILE A 236 3.59 2.20 -15.06
N GLY A 237 4.88 2.25 -15.39
CA GLY A 237 5.90 1.30 -14.95
C GLY A 237 6.91 0.93 -16.04
N PRO A 238 7.84 0.00 -15.77
CA PRO A 238 7.94 -0.83 -14.56
C PRO A 238 8.30 -0.03 -13.30
N LEU A 239 7.53 -0.24 -12.23
CA LEU A 239 7.73 0.38 -10.92
C LEU A 239 8.27 -0.63 -9.91
N PRO A 240 8.96 -0.17 -8.85
CA PRO A 240 9.16 -0.98 -7.65
C PRO A 240 7.81 -1.43 -7.08
N PRO A 241 7.73 -2.64 -6.49
CA PRO A 241 6.46 -3.25 -6.09
C PRO A 241 5.88 -2.67 -4.79
N TYR A 242 5.68 -1.35 -4.72
CA TYR A 242 5.19 -0.66 -3.53
C TYR A 242 3.83 -1.19 -3.05
N THR A 243 2.92 -1.47 -3.99
CA THR A 243 1.57 -1.92 -3.66
C THR A 243 1.59 -3.32 -3.05
N PHE A 244 2.53 -4.15 -3.47
CA PHE A 244 2.60 -5.57 -3.11
C PHE A 244 3.62 -5.89 -2.02
N ALA A 245 4.61 -5.04 -1.79
CA ALA A 245 5.58 -5.25 -0.74
C ALA A 245 6.28 -3.94 -0.38
N THR A 246 5.90 -3.33 0.74
CA THR A 246 6.57 -2.14 1.26
C THR A 246 7.09 -2.40 2.68
N VAL A 247 8.38 -2.16 2.88
CA VAL A 247 9.03 -2.20 4.19
C VAL A 247 8.76 -0.90 4.93
N GLU A 248 8.18 -0.99 6.12
CA GLU A 248 8.05 0.12 7.06
C GLU A 248 8.97 -0.14 8.25
N LEU A 249 10.02 0.68 8.39
CA LEU A 249 10.84 0.73 9.59
C LEU A 249 10.42 1.95 10.40
N ALA A 250 10.02 1.73 11.65
CA ALA A 250 9.53 2.80 12.51
C ALA A 250 10.19 2.77 13.88
N ARG A 251 10.44 3.96 14.42
CA ARG A 251 10.69 4.14 15.85
C ARG A 251 9.35 4.36 16.55
N PRO A 252 9.01 3.56 17.57
CA PRO A 252 7.86 3.83 18.40
C PRO A 252 8.09 5.07 19.25
N SER A 253 7.03 5.81 19.56
CA SER A 253 7.09 6.92 20.50
C SER A 253 7.04 6.39 21.95
N PRO A 254 8.08 6.61 22.77
CA PRO A 254 8.09 6.16 24.17
C PRO A 254 6.88 6.67 24.96
N THR A 255 6.49 7.92 24.71
CA THR A 255 5.33 8.56 25.36
C THR A 255 4.02 7.91 24.96
N GLU A 256 3.82 7.61 23.67
CA GLU A 256 2.58 6.99 23.19
C GLU A 256 2.44 5.56 23.71
N ILE A 257 3.54 4.79 23.73
CA ILE A 257 3.56 3.43 24.29
C ILE A 257 3.27 3.45 25.80
N GLU A 258 3.87 4.39 26.54
CA GLU A 258 3.61 4.55 27.98
C GLU A 258 2.14 4.93 28.24
N MET A 259 1.58 5.85 27.47
CA MET A 259 0.17 6.22 27.55
C MET A 259 -0.75 5.02 27.24
N ALA A 260 -0.46 4.26 26.18
CA ALA A 260 -1.23 3.09 25.79
C ALA A 260 -1.16 1.99 26.86
N ARG A 261 0.03 1.74 27.42
CA ARG A 261 0.26 0.79 28.50
C ARG A 261 -0.54 1.13 29.75
N ARG A 262 -0.50 2.40 30.19
CA ARG A 262 -1.29 2.88 31.33
C ARG A 262 -2.79 2.74 31.08
N ARG A 263 -3.24 3.07 29.86
CA ARG A 263 -4.65 2.98 29.48
C ARG A 263 -5.17 1.54 29.47
N LEU A 264 -4.33 0.57 29.12
CA LEU A 264 -4.64 -0.85 29.22
C LEU A 264 -4.32 -1.46 30.59
N GLU A 265 -4.01 -0.67 31.62
CA GLU A 265 -3.69 -1.16 32.98
C GLU A 265 -2.56 -2.22 32.98
N LEU A 266 -1.58 -2.09 32.08
CA LEU A 266 -0.48 -3.04 31.94
C LEU A 266 0.75 -2.62 32.75
N GLY A 267 1.50 -3.61 33.27
CA GLY A 267 2.81 -3.38 33.90
C GLY A 267 3.90 -3.05 32.89
N ASP A 268 5.13 -2.89 33.36
CA ASP A 268 6.30 -2.46 32.58
C ASP A 268 6.70 -3.43 31.46
N ALA A 269 6.18 -4.66 31.48
CA ALA A 269 6.31 -5.60 30.38
C ALA A 269 5.01 -6.34 30.15
N ALA A 270 4.66 -6.62 28.89
CA ALA A 270 3.45 -7.36 28.52
C ALA A 270 3.71 -8.30 27.34
N SER A 271 2.94 -9.40 27.28
CA SER A 271 2.83 -10.23 26.08
C SER A 271 1.63 -9.82 25.24
N GLU A 272 1.58 -10.26 23.98
CA GLU A 272 0.41 -10.04 23.12
C GLU A 272 -0.87 -10.59 23.75
N VAL A 273 -0.79 -11.77 24.37
CA VAL A 273 -1.92 -12.39 25.08
C VAL A 273 -2.41 -11.49 26.22
N ALA A 274 -1.49 -10.91 27.00
CA ALA A 274 -1.83 -10.02 28.10
C ALA A 274 -2.50 -8.72 27.60
N VAL A 275 -1.99 -8.14 26.52
CA VAL A 275 -2.58 -6.96 25.86
C VAL A 275 -4.02 -7.25 25.41
N ASN A 276 -4.24 -8.35 24.71
CA ASN A 276 -5.56 -8.77 24.23
C ASN A 276 -6.54 -9.09 25.37
N ALA A 277 -6.06 -9.72 26.44
CA ALA A 277 -6.88 -10.00 27.62
C ALA A 277 -7.29 -8.71 28.34
N SER A 278 -6.36 -7.75 28.47
CA SER A 278 -6.64 -6.47 29.11
C SER A 278 -7.63 -5.62 28.31
N TYR A 279 -7.43 -5.52 26.99
CA TYR A 279 -8.37 -4.84 26.10
C TYR A 279 -9.78 -5.41 26.22
N ARG A 280 -9.95 -6.73 26.11
CA ARG A 280 -11.28 -7.38 26.24
C ARG A 280 -11.94 -7.06 27.59
N ARG A 281 -11.19 -7.16 28.70
CA ARG A 281 -11.70 -6.83 30.05
C ARG A 281 -12.15 -5.37 30.18
N LEU A 282 -11.44 -4.43 29.56
CA LEU A 282 -11.75 -3.00 29.61
C LEU A 282 -12.86 -2.63 28.63
N ALA A 283 -12.87 -3.21 27.43
CA ALA A 283 -13.85 -2.98 26.39
C ALA A 283 -15.25 -3.37 26.85
N THR A 284 -15.41 -4.51 27.53
CA THR A 284 -16.71 -4.92 28.09
C THR A 284 -17.21 -3.95 29.15
N ARG A 285 -16.32 -3.34 29.96
CA ARG A 285 -16.71 -2.37 31.00
C ARG A 285 -17.10 -1.01 30.44
N CYS A 286 -16.44 -0.60 29.36
CA CYS A 286 -16.58 0.75 28.79
C CYS A 286 -17.38 0.77 27.48
N HIS A 287 -18.08 -0.32 27.14
CA HIS A 287 -18.82 -0.40 25.88
C HIS A 287 -19.91 0.69 25.82
N PRO A 288 -20.03 1.46 24.72
CA PRO A 288 -21.02 2.53 24.60
C PRO A 288 -22.46 2.04 24.83
N ASP A 289 -22.82 0.86 24.33
CA ASP A 289 -24.18 0.29 24.49
C ASP A 289 -24.52 -0.04 25.95
N LEU A 290 -23.52 -0.39 26.77
CA LEU A 290 -23.70 -0.68 28.20
C LEU A 290 -23.63 0.60 29.05
N ASN A 291 -23.23 1.71 28.45
CA ASN A 291 -23.08 3.02 29.09
C ASN A 291 -23.89 4.08 28.33
N ALA A 292 -25.06 3.71 27.82
CA ALA A 292 -25.95 4.59 27.07
C ALA A 292 -26.34 5.80 27.93
N GLY A 293 -25.89 7.00 27.54
CA GLY A 293 -26.10 8.25 28.26
C GLY A 293 -24.84 8.95 28.75
N ASP A 294 -23.68 8.27 28.75
CA ASP A 294 -22.39 8.91 29.01
C ASP A 294 -21.79 9.43 27.70
N ALA A 295 -21.83 10.76 27.52
CA ALA A 295 -21.31 11.43 26.33
C ALA A 295 -19.81 11.14 26.07
N ALA A 296 -19.04 10.78 27.10
CA ALA A 296 -17.62 10.48 26.99
C ALA A 296 -17.33 8.97 26.85
N ALA A 297 -18.32 8.07 26.94
CA ALA A 297 -18.10 6.63 26.79
C ALA A 297 -17.53 6.26 25.41
N THR A 298 -18.07 6.86 24.35
CA THR A 298 -17.60 6.65 22.97
C THR A 298 -16.14 7.07 22.80
N GLU A 299 -15.77 8.25 23.30
CA GLU A 299 -14.39 8.75 23.23
C GLU A 299 -13.44 7.86 24.05
N ARG A 300 -13.85 7.45 25.25
CA ARG A 300 -13.03 6.56 26.09
C ARG A 300 -12.80 5.20 25.42
N PHE A 301 -13.83 4.63 24.79
CA PHE A 301 -13.74 3.38 24.05
C PHE A 301 -12.86 3.49 22.80
N ALA A 302 -12.97 4.60 22.05
CA ALA A 302 -12.12 4.88 20.91
C ALA A 302 -10.64 4.96 21.32
N ALA A 303 -10.33 5.70 22.38
CA ALA A 303 -8.96 5.81 22.88
C ALA A 303 -8.44 4.48 23.47
N LEU A 304 -9.31 3.64 24.06
CA LEU A 304 -8.94 2.29 24.50
C LEU A 304 -8.56 1.40 23.31
N THR A 305 -9.33 1.47 22.23
CA THR A 305 -9.08 0.72 20.99
C THR A 305 -7.79 1.20 20.31
N ALA A 306 -7.54 2.52 20.29
CA ALA A 306 -6.28 3.08 19.80
C ALA A 306 -5.06 2.56 20.61
N ALA A 307 -5.15 2.54 21.94
CA ALA A 307 -4.09 2.01 22.80
C ALA A 307 -3.82 0.51 22.54
N HIS A 308 -4.88 -0.27 22.32
CA HIS A 308 -4.78 -1.69 21.95
C HIS A 308 -4.06 -1.90 20.62
N ILE A 309 -4.46 -1.17 19.57
CA ILE A 309 -3.83 -1.24 18.25
C ILE A 309 -2.35 -0.84 18.34
N GLU A 310 -2.04 0.24 19.06
CA GLU A 310 -0.68 0.76 19.18
C GLU A 310 0.27 -0.22 19.88
N LEU A 311 -0.17 -0.85 20.98
CA LEU A 311 0.63 -1.86 21.68
C LEU A 311 0.80 -3.15 20.89
N LEU A 312 -0.24 -3.60 20.18
CA LEU A 312 -0.10 -4.76 19.29
C LEU A 312 0.88 -4.47 18.14
N ARG A 313 0.85 -3.27 17.58
CA ARG A 313 1.81 -2.83 16.56
C ARG A 313 3.24 -2.83 17.11
N PHE A 314 3.44 -2.32 18.33
CA PHE A 314 4.75 -2.33 19.00
C PHE A 314 5.27 -3.75 19.27
N ILE A 315 4.39 -4.65 19.72
CA ILE A 315 4.76 -6.04 20.02
C ILE A 315 5.07 -6.81 18.72
N ARG A 316 4.15 -6.82 17.76
CA ARG A 316 4.28 -7.59 16.51
C ARG A 316 5.37 -7.03 15.60
N GLY A 317 5.60 -5.72 15.63
CA GLY A 317 6.65 -5.07 14.85
C GLY A 317 8.07 -5.42 15.33
N GLN A 318 8.21 -5.96 16.53
CA GLN A 318 9.50 -6.43 17.05
C GLN A 318 9.86 -7.85 16.64
N ASP A 319 8.91 -8.58 16.06
CA ASP A 319 9.08 -9.97 15.67
C ASP A 319 9.99 -10.08 14.45
N ALA A 320 11.06 -10.86 14.62
CA ALA A 320 12.06 -11.14 13.61
C ALA A 320 11.70 -12.34 12.69
N GLY A 321 10.59 -13.04 12.96
CA GLY A 321 10.21 -14.28 12.30
C GLY A 321 10.53 -15.54 13.13
N GLU A 322 10.50 -15.45 14.46
CA GLU A 322 10.75 -16.58 15.37
C GLU A 322 9.42 -17.06 15.98
N GLU A 323 8.65 -17.83 15.20
CA GLU A 323 7.24 -18.13 15.48
C GLU A 323 6.99 -19.00 16.73
N ALA A 324 7.95 -19.80 17.17
CA ALA A 324 7.70 -20.87 18.14
C ALA A 324 7.27 -20.39 19.55
N HIS A 325 7.55 -19.13 19.94
CA HIS A 325 7.20 -18.59 21.27
C HIS A 325 6.71 -17.13 21.28
N ALA A 326 6.41 -16.55 20.12
CA ALA A 326 6.14 -15.11 19.98
C ALA A 326 4.98 -14.58 20.84
N ALA A 327 3.90 -15.38 21.00
CA ALA A 327 2.68 -14.96 21.71
C ALA A 327 2.84 -14.87 23.24
N GLN A 328 3.75 -15.66 23.82
CA GLN A 328 4.02 -15.68 25.27
C GLN A 328 5.23 -14.83 25.66
N ARG A 329 6.05 -14.42 24.68
CA ARG A 329 7.16 -13.50 24.88
C ARG A 329 6.66 -12.20 25.51
N ARG A 330 7.37 -11.75 26.55
CA ARG A 330 7.11 -10.46 27.21
C ARG A 330 8.01 -9.40 26.60
N TYR A 331 7.41 -8.27 26.25
CA TYR A 331 8.08 -7.12 25.66
C TYR A 331 8.19 -6.01 26.68
N ASP A 332 9.35 -5.37 26.75
CA ASP A 332 9.61 -4.24 27.63
C ASP A 332 8.90 -2.99 27.09
N LEU A 333 8.02 -2.41 27.91
CA LEU A 333 7.22 -1.24 27.59
C LEU A 333 7.76 0.04 28.27
N ARG A 334 8.89 -0.05 28.98
CA ARG A 334 9.51 1.11 29.63
C ARG A 334 10.04 2.10 28.58
N PRO A 335 9.96 3.42 28.82
CA PRO A 335 10.34 4.43 27.84
C PRO A 335 11.75 4.25 27.23
N ASP A 336 12.74 3.89 28.05
CA ASP A 336 14.13 3.70 27.59
C ASP A 336 14.27 2.52 26.63
N ALA A 337 13.62 1.39 26.93
CA ALA A 337 13.63 0.21 26.08
C ALA A 337 12.87 0.46 24.78
N VAL A 338 11.73 1.14 24.87
CA VAL A 338 10.93 1.55 23.70
C VAL A 338 11.74 2.47 22.79
N GLY A 339 12.46 3.45 23.35
CA GLY A 339 13.27 4.41 22.60
C GLY A 339 14.44 3.77 21.82
N GLN A 340 14.91 2.60 22.24
CA GLN A 340 15.96 1.83 21.55
C GLN A 340 15.41 0.81 20.54
N THR A 341 14.09 0.69 20.43
CA THR A 341 13.44 -0.32 19.60
C THR A 341 13.18 0.20 18.20
N ILE A 342 13.38 -0.68 17.22
CA ILE A 342 12.95 -0.48 15.83
C ILE A 342 11.90 -1.53 15.53
N LEU A 343 10.82 -1.10 14.89
CA LEU A 343 9.74 -1.94 14.44
C LEU A 343 9.86 -2.17 12.94
N LEU A 344 9.57 -3.40 12.50
CA LEU A 344 9.41 -3.78 11.11
C LEU A 344 7.96 -4.19 10.84
N THR A 345 7.38 -3.58 9.80
CA THR A 345 6.20 -4.11 9.12
C THR A 345 6.54 -4.28 7.65
N VAL A 346 6.12 -5.38 7.03
CA VAL A 346 6.16 -5.55 5.57
C VAL A 346 4.71 -5.61 5.09
N ARG A 347 4.23 -4.53 4.45
CA ARG A 347 2.87 -4.47 3.91
C ARG A 347 2.79 -5.19 2.57
N GLY A 348 1.70 -5.89 2.30
CA GLY A 348 1.43 -6.53 1.01
C GLY A 348 2.09 -7.90 0.79
N ALA A 349 3.03 -8.32 1.65
CA ALA A 349 3.79 -9.57 1.48
C ALA A 349 2.96 -10.87 1.60
N GLU A 350 1.66 -10.79 1.85
CA GLU A 350 0.72 -11.88 1.59
C GLU A 350 0.52 -12.00 0.07
N ALA A 351 1.48 -12.64 -0.61
CA ALA A 351 1.33 -12.94 -2.03
C ALA A 351 0.07 -13.81 -2.22
N PRO A 352 -0.90 -13.42 -3.08
CA PRO A 352 -1.99 -14.31 -3.41
C PRO A 352 -1.44 -15.59 -4.05
N PRO A 353 -2.09 -16.76 -3.82
CA PRO A 353 -1.64 -18.01 -4.40
C PRO A 353 -1.59 -17.90 -5.93
N ARG A 354 -0.55 -18.47 -6.54
CA ARG A 354 -0.40 -18.61 -8.00
C ARG A 354 -1.74 -19.10 -8.59
N PRO A 355 -2.32 -18.46 -9.61
CA PRO A 355 -3.10 -19.22 -10.56
C PRO A 355 -2.13 -20.20 -11.24
N LEU A 356 -2.42 -21.50 -11.12
CA LEU A 356 -1.70 -22.54 -11.86
C LEU A 356 -1.83 -22.22 -13.36
N ARG A 357 -0.78 -21.66 -13.97
CA ARG A 357 -0.65 -21.70 -15.42
C ARG A 357 -0.44 -23.16 -15.78
N GLU A 358 -1.45 -23.80 -16.37
CA GLU A 358 -1.22 -25.04 -17.12
C GLU A 358 -0.20 -24.72 -18.22
N PRO A 359 0.85 -25.54 -18.42
CA PRO A 359 1.77 -25.34 -19.52
C PRO A 359 0.98 -25.35 -20.82
N ALA A 360 1.25 -24.36 -21.69
CA ALA A 360 0.66 -24.29 -23.01
C ALA A 360 0.83 -25.66 -23.69
N ARG A 361 -0.28 -26.32 -24.00
CA ARG A 361 -0.25 -27.54 -24.81
C ARG A 361 0.38 -27.16 -26.15
N GLU A 362 1.59 -27.63 -26.39
CA GLU A 362 2.18 -27.71 -27.72
C GLU A 362 1.15 -28.37 -28.63
N ARG A 363 0.55 -27.57 -29.52
CA ARG A 363 -0.14 -28.10 -30.68
C ARG A 363 0.95 -28.53 -31.64
N ASP A 364 1.46 -29.74 -31.44
CA ASP A 364 2.18 -30.42 -32.50
C ASP A 364 1.20 -30.70 -33.64
N ALA A 365 1.43 -29.96 -34.72
CA ALA A 365 0.95 -30.30 -36.05
C ALA A 365 1.64 -31.61 -36.47
N ALA A 366 0.96 -32.74 -36.29
CA ALA A 366 1.29 -33.95 -37.01
C ALA A 366 0.49 -33.97 -38.32
N THR A 367 1.18 -33.55 -39.37
CA THR A 367 0.87 -33.87 -40.77
C THR A 367 0.84 -35.39 -40.95
N VAL A 368 -0.32 -35.95 -41.35
CA VAL A 368 -0.46 -37.00 -42.38
C VAL A 368 -1.72 -36.70 -43.17
#